data_AF-A0A8T5ANI7-F1
#
_entry.id   AF-A0A8T5ANI7-F1
#
_cell.length_a   1.000
_cell.length_b   1.000
_cell.length_c   1.000
_cell.angle_alpha   90.00
_cell.angle_beta   90.00
_cell.angle_gamma   90.00
#
_symmetry.space_group_name_H-M   'P 1'
#
loop_
_entity.id
_entity.type
_entity.pdbx_description
1 polymer ?
#
loop_
_entity_poly.entity_id
_entity_poly.type
_entity_poly.pdbx_seq_one_letter_code
_entity_poly.pdbx_strand_id
1 'polypeptide(L)'
;MNVKTTILINEATWEEFKKFVSSRYGSLRMTSLAVEEAIKCFNAVGLLRSFSKAIGLETDVYPSIREVQERRPRLGTLAGEEVRGMRDERQTRLSRHKQHREEVY
;
A
#
# COMPACT_ATOMS: atom_id res chain seq x y z
N MET A 1 -22.46 -22.25 4.05
CA MET A 1 -22.80 -22.33 5.49
C MET A 1 -22.53 -20.95 6.07
N ASN A 2 -23.52 -20.28 6.67
CA ASN A 2 -23.32 -18.95 7.24
C ASN A 2 -23.11 -19.10 8.75
N VAL A 3 -21.86 -19.01 9.20
CA VAL A 3 -21.50 -19.17 10.62
C VAL A 3 -21.57 -17.79 11.26
N LYS A 4 -22.44 -17.65 12.26
CA LYS A 4 -22.46 -16.44 13.09
C LYS A 4 -21.48 -16.61 14.24
N THR A 5 -20.66 -15.60 14.46
CA THR A 5 -19.66 -15.58 15.52
C THR A 5 -19.90 -14.36 16.40
N THR A 6 -19.87 -14.56 17.71
CA THR A 6 -19.85 -13.48 18.69
C THR A 6 -18.44 -13.29 19.18
N ILE A 7 -17.97 -12.06 19.21
CA ILE A 7 -16.65 -11.69 19.74
C ILE A 7 -16.84 -10.66 20.85
N LEU A 8 -16.00 -10.73 21.89
CA LEU A 8 -16.00 -9.76 22.96
C LEU A 8 -15.02 -8.64 22.61
N ILE A 9 -15.50 -7.40 22.65
CA ILE A 9 -14.72 -6.19 22.35
C ILE A 9 -14.88 -5.24 23.53
N ASN A 10 -13.81 -4.54 23.90
CA ASN A 10 -13.89 -3.46 24.88
C ASN A 10 -14.88 -2.37 24.42
N GLU A 11 -15.74 -1.89 25.33
CA GLU A 11 -16.81 -0.95 25.01
C GLU A 11 -16.28 0.34 24.35
N ALA A 12 -15.19 0.91 24.87
CA ALA A 12 -14.65 2.16 24.33
C ALA A 12 -14.15 1.96 22.88
N THR A 13 -13.46 0.85 22.62
CA THR A 13 -13.02 0.47 21.27
C THR A 13 -14.22 0.21 20.35
N TRP A 14 -15.28 -0.41 20.86
CA TRP A 14 -16.49 -0.68 20.08
C TRP A 14 -17.23 0.59 19.68
N GLU A 15 -17.36 1.56 20.59
CA GLU A 15 -17.98 2.85 20.30
C GLU A 15 -17.19 3.65 19.27
N GLU A 16 -15.87 3.69 19.39
CA GLU A 16 -15.02 4.35 18.41
C GLU A 16 -15.11 3.68 17.03
N PHE A 17 -15.13 2.35 17.01
CA PHE A 17 -15.30 1.58 15.78
C PHE A 17 -16.65 1.86 15.11
N LYS A 18 -17.76 1.92 15.86
CA LYS A 18 -19.08 2.26 15.32
C LYS A 18 -19.12 3.66 14.71
N LYS A 19 -18.42 4.64 15.29
CA LYS A 19 -18.27 5.99 14.69
C LYS A 19 -17.54 5.93 13.35
N PHE A 20 -16.44 5.18 13.28
CA PHE A 20 -15.73 4.94 12.03
C PHE A 20 -16.64 4.29 10.96
N VAL A 21 -17.37 3.23 11.32
CA VAL A 21 -18.29 2.55 10.39
C VAL A 21 -19.38 3.51 9.89
N SER A 22 -19.96 4.29 10.80
CA SER A 22 -20.97 5.29 10.46
C SER A 22 -20.43 6.36 9.52
N SER A 23 -19.21 6.85 9.77
CA SER A 23 -18.55 7.84 8.93
C SER A 23 -18.17 7.30 7.56
N ARG A 24 -17.72 6.04 7.47
CA ARG A 24 -17.23 5.44 6.22
C ARG A 24 -18.37 4.97 5.31
N TYR A 25 -19.41 4.37 5.88
CA TYR A 25 -20.49 3.71 5.14
C TYR A 25 -21.84 4.42 5.25
N GLY A 26 -21.94 5.48 6.05
CA GLY A 26 -23.20 6.19 6.31
C GLY A 26 -24.23 5.38 7.12
N SER A 27 -23.85 4.20 7.63
CA SER A 27 -24.77 3.29 8.31
C SER A 27 -24.06 2.28 9.20
N LEU A 28 -24.64 2.02 10.37
CA LEU A 28 -24.21 0.95 11.28
C LEU A 28 -24.61 -0.46 10.79
N ARG A 29 -25.43 -0.59 9.75
CA ARG A 29 -25.79 -1.91 9.19
C ARG A 29 -24.59 -2.66 8.61
N MET A 30 -23.52 -1.93 8.28
CA MET A 30 -22.29 -2.47 7.70
C MET A 30 -21.27 -2.95 8.75
N THR A 31 -21.63 -2.95 10.04
CA THR A 31 -20.67 -3.23 11.12
C THR A 31 -20.05 -4.63 11.02
N SER A 32 -20.83 -5.68 10.73
CA SER A 32 -20.29 -7.04 10.58
C SER A 32 -19.29 -7.13 9.42
N LEU A 33 -19.59 -6.47 8.29
CA LEU A 33 -18.67 -6.42 7.15
C LEU A 33 -17.38 -5.68 7.52
N ALA A 34 -17.49 -4.55 8.22
CA ALA A 34 -16.34 -3.78 8.65
C ALA A 34 -15.45 -4.56 9.64
N VAL A 35 -16.04 -5.36 10.54
CA VAL A 35 -15.30 -6.26 11.42
C VAL A 35 -14.56 -7.32 10.62
N GLU A 36 -15.20 -7.93 9.62
CA GLU A 36 -14.53 -8.88 8.72
C GLU A 36 -13.36 -8.23 7.97
N GLU A 37 -13.55 -7.02 7.43
CA GLU A 37 -12.48 -6.26 6.78
C GLU A 37 -11.32 -5.99 7.72
N ALA A 38 -11.60 -5.53 8.94
CA ALA A 38 -10.56 -5.25 9.93
C ALA A 38 -9.74 -6.50 10.28
N ILE A 39 -10.40 -7.65 10.44
CA ILE A 39 -9.75 -8.94 10.71
C ILE A 39 -8.94 -9.39 9.48
N LYS A 40 -9.48 -9.25 8.27
CA LYS A 40 -8.77 -9.57 7.01
C LYS A 40 -7.53 -8.69 6.82
N CYS A 41 -7.61 -7.40 7.16
CA CYS A 41 -6.49 -6.46 7.11
C CYS A 41 -5.36 -6.83 8.09
N PHE A 42 -5.67 -7.49 9.21
CA PHE A 42 -4.66 -8.01 10.13
C PHE A 42 -3.79 -9.10 9.50
N ASN A 43 -4.30 -9.78 8.46
CA ASN A 43 -3.52 -10.65 7.59
C ASN A 43 -3.26 -9.95 6.24
N ALA A 44 -2.46 -8.88 6.25
CA ALA A 44 -2.15 -8.09 5.07
C ALA A 44 -1.66 -8.94 3.88
N VAL A 45 -0.85 -9.98 4.14
CA VAL A 45 -0.39 -10.93 3.11
C VAL A 45 -1.56 -11.72 2.53
N GLY A 46 -2.47 -12.21 3.38
CA GLY A 46 -3.70 -12.87 2.94
C GLY A 46 -4.60 -11.95 2.12
N LEU A 47 -4.75 -10.68 2.54
CA LEU A 47 -5.55 -9.69 1.82
C LEU A 47 -4.98 -9.39 0.43
N LEU A 48 -3.66 -9.18 0.33
CA LEU A 48 -2.98 -8.97 -0.95
C LEU A 48 -3.11 -10.19 -1.86
N ARG A 49 -3.04 -11.41 -1.31
CA ARG A 49 -3.24 -12.66 -2.07
C ARG A 49 -4.68 -12.78 -2.58
N SER A 50 -5.68 -12.50 -1.74
CA SER A 50 -7.10 -12.53 -2.13
C SER A 50 -7.42 -11.46 -3.18
N PHE A 51 -6.89 -10.25 -3.03
CA PHE A 51 -7.02 -9.19 -4.02
C PHE A 51 -6.39 -9.59 -5.36
N SER A 52 -5.15 -10.06 -5.33
CA SER A 52 -4.42 -10.53 -6.53
C SER A 52 -5.22 -11.60 -7.27
N LYS A 53 -5.76 -12.59 -6.54
CA LYS A 53 -6.64 -13.61 -7.11
C LYS A 53 -7.92 -13.02 -7.74
N ALA A 54 -8.56 -12.05 -7.08
CA ALA A 54 -9.78 -11.42 -7.58
C ALA A 54 -9.58 -10.60 -8.87
N ILE A 55 -8.39 -10.02 -9.06
CA ILE A 55 -8.04 -9.28 -10.28
C ILE A 55 -7.37 -10.15 -11.35
N GLY A 56 -7.34 -11.48 -11.16
CA GLY A 56 -6.72 -12.42 -12.11
C GLY A 56 -5.18 -12.39 -12.10
N LEU A 57 -4.57 -11.79 -11.09
CA LEU A 57 -3.13 -11.83 -10.85
C LEU A 57 -2.82 -13.07 -10.01
N GLU A 58 -2.66 -14.23 -10.64
CA GLU A 58 -2.15 -15.42 -9.94
C GLU A 58 -0.69 -15.19 -9.52
N THR A 59 -0.48 -14.91 -8.23
CA THR A 59 0.83 -14.70 -7.61
C THR A 59 1.42 -16.01 -7.08
N ASP A 60 1.32 -17.11 -7.82
CA ASP A 60 2.01 -18.36 -7.44
C ASP A 60 3.53 -18.23 -7.61
N VAL A 61 3.96 -17.29 -8.45
CA VAL A 61 5.36 -16.88 -8.60
C VAL A 61 5.39 -15.36 -8.70
N TYR A 62 6.13 -14.70 -7.81
CA TYR A 62 6.42 -13.28 -7.98
C TYR A 62 7.23 -13.13 -9.27
N PRO A 63 6.84 -12.26 -10.21
CA PRO A 63 7.61 -12.09 -11.43
C PRO A 63 9.04 -11.71 -11.03
N SER A 64 10.00 -12.40 -11.63
CA SER A 64 11.40 -12.07 -11.44
C SER A 64 11.63 -10.61 -11.81
N ILE A 65 12.65 -9.98 -11.23
CA ILE A 65 13.00 -8.58 -11.53
C ILE A 65 13.16 -8.37 -13.05
N ARG A 66 13.61 -9.40 -13.76
CA ARG A 66 13.79 -9.44 -15.20
C ARG A 66 12.46 -9.44 -15.95
N GLU A 67 11.51 -10.29 -15.55
CA GLU A 67 10.16 -10.29 -16.14
C GLU A 67 9.44 -8.96 -15.94
N VAL A 68 9.62 -8.33 -14.77
CA VAL A 68 9.09 -7.00 -14.50
C VAL A 68 9.72 -5.97 -15.44
N GLN A 69 11.04 -6.02 -15.65
CA GLN A 69 11.75 -5.11 -16.55
C GLN A 69 11.37 -5.30 -18.02
N GLU A 70 11.13 -6.53 -18.45
CA GLU A 70 10.74 -6.86 -19.84
C GLU A 70 9.30 -6.46 -20.14
N ARG A 71 8.37 -6.65 -19.19
CA ARG A 71 6.95 -6.29 -19.36
C ARG A 71 6.65 -4.82 -19.05
N ARG A 72 7.59 -4.09 -18.43
CA ARG A 72 7.41 -2.67 -18.12
C ARG A 72 7.25 -1.89 -19.43
N PRO A 73 6.15 -1.12 -19.60
CA PRO A 73 5.98 -0.25 -20.76
C PRO A 73 7.16 0.71 -20.87
N ARG A 74 7.94 0.54 -21.94
CA ARG A 74 9.03 1.47 -22.27
C ARG A 74 8.41 2.60 -23.05
N LEU A 75 8.20 3.73 -22.39
CA LEU A 75 7.85 4.96 -23.08
C LEU A 75 9.04 5.32 -23.97
N GLY A 76 8.85 5.32 -25.29
CA GLY A 76 9.87 5.72 -26.27
C GLY A 76 10.18 7.22 -26.28
N THR A 77 9.90 7.90 -25.16
CA THR A 77 10.05 9.35 -25.02
C THR A 77 11.24 9.65 -24.12
N LEU A 78 12.02 10.66 -24.51
CA LEU A 78 13.21 11.15 -23.81
C LEU A 78 12.90 11.74 -22.42
N ALA A 79 11.61 11.93 -22.08
CA ALA A 79 11.17 12.46 -20.79
C ALA A 79 11.75 11.66 -19.59
N GLY A 80 11.93 10.35 -19.74
CA GLY A 80 12.55 9.52 -18.70
C GLY A 80 14.05 9.75 -18.52
N GLU A 81 14.77 10.15 -19.58
CA GLU A 81 16.18 10.57 -19.49
C GLU A 81 16.29 11.96 -18.87
N GLU A 82 15.40 12.87 -19.26
CA GLU A 82 15.39 14.23 -18.72
C GLU A 82 15.09 14.25 -17.22
N VAL A 83 14.08 13.49 -16.76
CA VAL A 83 13.79 13.34 -15.33
C VAL A 83 14.96 12.68 -14.57
N ARG A 84 15.71 11.77 -15.21
CA ARG A 84 16.93 11.19 -14.61
C ARG A 84 18.04 12.22 -14.49
N GLY A 85 18.29 13.00 -15.54
CA GLY A 85 19.24 14.13 -15.50
C GLY A 85 18.93 15.13 -14.40
N MET A 86 17.66 15.55 -14.28
CA MET A 86 17.22 16.42 -13.18
C MET A 86 17.45 15.82 -11.79
N ARG A 87 17.36 14.49 -11.66
CA ARG A 87 17.60 13.78 -10.41
C ARG A 87 19.09 13.73 -10.07
N ASP A 88 19.91 13.43 -11.05
CA ASP A 88 21.36 13.30 -10.91
C ASP A 88 22.01 14.66 -10.62
N GLU A 89 21.54 15.73 -11.28
CA GLU A 89 21.92 17.11 -10.95
C GLU A 89 21.55 17.49 -9.52
N ARG A 90 20.32 17.15 -9.11
CA ARG A 90 19.87 17.41 -7.73
C ARG A 90 20.72 16.63 -6.72
N GLN A 91 21.03 15.38 -7.00
CA GLN A 91 21.87 14.54 -6.14
C GLN A 91 23.29 15.12 -6.05
N THR A 92 23.86 15.55 -7.16
CA THR A 92 25.18 16.21 -7.20
C THR A 92 25.19 17.49 -6.36
N ARG A 93 24.15 18.33 -6.49
CA ARG A 93 24.01 19.56 -5.70
C ARG A 93 23.92 19.27 -4.20
N LEU A 94 23.14 18.26 -3.80
CA LEU A 94 22.99 17.87 -2.40
C LEU A 94 24.27 17.27 -1.81
N SER A 95 24.98 16.44 -2.58
CA SER A 95 26.27 15.86 -2.17
C SER A 95 27.34 16.93 -1.98
N ARG A 96 27.43 17.90 -2.91
CA ARG A 96 28.34 19.05 -2.76
C ARG A 96 28.02 19.91 -1.54
N HIS A 97 26.72 20.07 -1.22
CA HIS A 97 26.29 20.80 -0.02
C HIS A 97 26.64 20.08 1.29
N LYS A 98 26.70 18.74 1.28
CA LYS A 98 27.21 17.95 2.42
C LYS A 98 28.71 18.11 2.60
N GLN A 99 29.48 18.03 1.52
CA GLN A 99 30.95 18.20 1.55
C GLN A 99 31.36 19.59 2.04
N HIS A 100 30.70 20.65 1.56
CA HIS A 100 30.98 22.02 2.02
C HIS A 100 30.60 22.25 3.49
N ARG A 101 29.76 21.39 4.08
CA ARG A 101 29.40 21.45 5.51
C ARG A 101 30.42 20.72 6.39
N GLU A 102 31.18 19.78 5.83
CA GLU A 102 32.26 19.06 6.49
C GLU A 102 33.60 19.82 6.44
N GLU A 103 33.81 20.70 5.46
CA GLU A 103 35.02 21.54 5.35
C GLU A 103 34.97 22.85 6.17
N VAL A 104 33.79 23.22 6.70
CA VAL A 104 33.56 24.46 7.47
C VAL A 104 33.53 24.21 8.99
N TYR A 105 33.86 22.99 9.43
CA TYR A 105 33.99 22.61 10.85
C TYR A 105 35.37 22.05 11.16
#